data_AF-A0ABD0PJC8-F1
#
_entry.id   AF-A0ABD0PJC8-F1
#
_cell.length_a   1.000
_cell.length_b   1.000
_cell.length_c   1.000
_cell.angle_alpha   90.00
_cell.angle_beta   90.00
_cell.angle_gamma   90.00
#
_symmetry.space_group_name_H-M   'P 1'
#
loop_
_entity.id
_entity.type
_entity.pdbx_description
1 polymer ?
#
loop_
_entity_poly.entity_id
_entity_poly.type
_entity_poly.pdbx_seq_one_letter_code
_entity_poly.pdbx_strand_id
1 'polypeptide(L)' 'NKLQTLSLRGCPEVDDWFLACLHVFGESLVELDLSHCSRITVGGLAALQNL' A
#
# COMPACT_ATOMS: atom_id res chain seq x y z
N ASN A 1 6.15 -0.16 -19.41
CA ASN A 1 6.12 -1.11 -18.27
C ASN A 1 5.52 -0.40 -17.08
N LYS A 2 4.28 -0.75 -16.69
CA LYS A 2 3.65 -0.24 -15.46
C LYS A 2 3.88 -1.25 -14.33
N LEU A 3 3.89 -0.79 -13.07
CA LEU A 3 4.11 -1.65 -11.90
C LEU A 3 2.83 -2.44 -11.60
N GLN A 4 2.95 -3.78 -11.52
CA GLN A 4 1.81 -4.68 -11.25
C GLN A 4 1.83 -5.30 -9.85
N THR A 5 3.01 -5.52 -9.28
CA THR A 5 3.17 -6.12 -7.95
C THR A 5 4.09 -5.23 -7.11
N LEU A 6 3.65 -4.92 -5.89
CA LEU A 6 4.43 -4.18 -4.89
C LEU A 6 4.39 -4.95 -3.57
N SER A 7 5.55 -5.43 -3.12
CA SER A 7 5.70 -6.00 -1.77
C SER A 7 6.55 -5.07 -0.91
N LEU A 8 6.01 -4.73 0.25
CA LEU A 8 6.63 -3.93 1.31
C LEU A 8 6.65 -4.72 2.61
N ARG A 9 6.63 -6.05 2.51
CA ARG A 9 6.54 -6.94 3.65
C ARG A 9 7.59 -6.60 4.70
N GLY A 10 7.12 -6.38 5.93
CA GLY A 10 7.97 -6.11 7.09
C GLY A 10 8.66 -4.74 7.07
N CYS A 11 8.28 -3.82 6.18
CA CYS A 11 8.84 -2.48 6.15
C CYS A 11 8.35 -1.64 7.35
N PRO A 12 9.24 -1.25 8.29
CA PRO A 12 8.85 -0.57 9.52
C PRO A 12 8.54 0.92 9.33
N GLU A 13 8.79 1.48 8.15
CA GLU A 13 8.48 2.89 7.81
C GLU A 13 7.17 3.04 7.04
N VAL A 14 6.53 1.93 6.67
CA VAL A 14 5.25 1.97 5.96
C VAL A 14 4.12 2.17 6.95
N ASP A 15 3.44 3.30 6.81
CA ASP A 15 2.32 3.73 7.65
C ASP A 15 1.11 4.14 6.80
N ASP A 16 0.08 4.66 7.45
CA ASP A 16 -1.16 5.09 6.80
C ASP A 16 -0.94 6.20 5.76
N TRP A 17 0.06 7.07 5.96
CA TRP A 17 0.41 8.11 5.00
C TRP A 17 0.94 7.51 3.70
N PHE A 18 1.78 6.48 3.80
CA PHE A 18 2.24 5.74 2.63
C PHE A 18 1.07 5.18 1.82
N LEU A 19 0.05 4.60 2.48
CA LEU A 19 -1.12 4.06 1.80
C LEU A 19 -1.90 5.12 1.01
N ALA A 20 -2.00 6.35 1.52
CA ALA A 20 -2.62 7.47 0.81
C ALA A 20 -1.88 7.85 -0.49
N CYS A 21 -0.58 7.57 -0.58
CA CYS A 21 0.21 7.82 -1.78
C CYS A 21 0.08 6.71 -2.83
N LEU A 22 -0.47 5.54 -2.53
CA LEU A 22 -0.51 4.40 -3.46
C LEU A 22 -1.43 4.61 -4.67
N HIS A 23 -2.30 5.62 -4.65
CA HIS A 23 -3.14 5.98 -5.80
C HIS A 23 -2.35 6.20 -7.10
N VAL A 24 -1.06 6.55 -7.00
CA VAL A 24 -0.15 6.70 -8.16
C VAL A 24 -0.01 5.41 -8.97
N PHE A 25 -0.35 4.26 -8.38
CA PHE A 25 -0.33 2.96 -9.04
C PHE A 25 -1.72 2.38 -9.35
N GLY A 26 -2.81 3.09 -9.09
CA GLY A 26 -4.19 2.54 -9.17
C GLY A 26 -4.59 1.99 -10.55
N GLU A 27 -4.02 2.51 -11.64
CA GLU A 27 -4.30 1.96 -12.97
C GLU A 27 -3.56 0.65 -13.31
N SER A 28 -2.61 0.22 -12.50
CA SER A 28 -1.74 -0.91 -12.86
C SER A 28 -1.44 -1.90 -11.76
N LEU A 29 -1.55 -1.50 -10.49
CA LEU A 29 -1.23 -2.37 -9.38
C LEU A 29 -2.32 -3.43 -9.23
N VAL A 30 -1.91 -4.69 -9.24
CA VAL A 30 -2.77 -5.87 -9.12
C VAL A 30 -2.54 -6.57 -7.79
N GLU A 31 -1.31 -6.54 -7.28
CA GLU A 31 -0.92 -7.20 -6.04
C GLU A 31 -0.15 -6.25 -5.13
N LEU A 32 -0.59 -6.18 -3.87
CA LEU A 32 -0.01 -5.37 -2.81
C LEU A 32 0.19 -6.23 -1.56
N ASP A 33 1.44 -6.44 -1.16
CA ASP A 33 1.78 -7.15 0.08
C ASP A 33 2.31 -6.18 1.14
N LEU A 34 1.52 -6.00 2.19
CA LEU A 34 1.79 -5.15 3.36
C LEU A 34 1.99 -5.98 4.63
N SER A 35 2.22 -7.29 4.49
CA SER A 35 2.32 -8.19 5.63
C SER A 35 3.42 -7.76 6.58
N HIS A 36 3.18 -7.83 7.89
CA HIS A 36 4.12 -7.42 8.94
C HIS A 36 4.51 -5.92 8.95
N CYS A 37 3.79 -5.04 8.25
CA CYS A 37 3.94 -3.59 8.40
C CYS A 37 3.21 -3.10 9.67
N SER A 38 3.95 -2.97 10.76
CA SER A 38 3.39 -2.71 12.10
C SER A 38 2.76 -1.32 12.32
N ARG A 39 3.04 -0.35 11.44
CA ARG A 39 2.55 1.04 11.54
C ARG A 39 1.31 1.33 10.70
N ILE A 40 0.80 0.32 9.98
CA ILE A 40 -0.48 0.42 9.29
C ILE A 40 -1.61 0.17 10.28
N THR A 41 -2.56 1.09 10.31
CA THR A 41 -3.77 0.97 11.13
C THR A 41 -4.96 0.55 10.28
N VAL A 42 -6.05 0.13 10.94
CA VAL A 42 -7.34 -0.11 10.26
C VAL A 42 -7.85 1.16 9.57
N GLY A 43 -7.56 2.33 10.12
CA GLY A 43 -7.92 3.61 9.51
C GLY A 43 -7.20 3.87 8.19
N GLY A 44 -5.92 3.51 8.10
CA GLY A 44 -5.12 3.62 6.88
C GLY A 44 -5.64 2.79 5.72
N LEU A 45 -6.28 1.64 5.99
CA LEU A 45 -6.86 0.80 4.95
C LEU A 45 -7.97 1.51 4.16
N ALA A 46 -8.61 2.54 4.72
CA ALA A 46 -9.59 3.36 3.99
C ALA A 46 -8.97 4.08 2.79
N ALA A 47 -7.67 4.39 2.82
CA ALA A 47 -6.96 4.97 1.70
C ALA A 47 -6.88 4.04 0.48
N LEU A 48 -7.07 2.72 0.68
CA LEU A 48 -7.04 1.72 -0.38
C LEU A 48 -8.38 1.58 -1.11
N GLN A 49 -9.46 2.29 -0.71
CA GLN A 49 -10.77 2.19 -1.37
C GLN A 49 -10.76 2.65 -2.83
N ASN A 50 -9.81 3.51 -3.22
CA ASN A 50 -9.72 4.11 -4.55
C ASN A 50 -8.54 3.58 -5.37
N LEU A 51 -7.95 2.46 -4.91
CA LEU A 51 -6.82 1.80 -5.56
C LEU A 51 -7.28 0.87 -6.68
#